data_AF-A0AAU4QFV3-F1
#
_entry.id   AF-A0AAU4QFV3-F1
#
_cell.length_a   1.000
_cell.length_b   1.000
_cell.length_c   1.000
_cell.angle_alpha   90.00
_cell.angle_beta   90.00
_cell.angle_gamma   90.00
#
_symmetry.space_group_name_H-M   'P 1'
#
loop_
_entity.id
_entity.type
_entity.pdbx_description
1 polymer ?
#
loop_
_entity_poly.entity_id
_entity_poly.type
_entity_poly.pdbx_seq_one_letter_code
_entity_poly.pdbx_strand_id
1 'polypeptide(L)'
;MSGNHLATQFKAHVGITPKRVARIYRFAPLILSVDTLRPVDWPELAHAAGHFNRAHFSREFNDLTGHTPREYMAPRRRFPAEQGFPPEAGSMPAD
;
A
#
# COMPACT_ATOMS: atom_id res chain seq x y z
N MET A 1 -26.42 6.68 -11.51
CA MET A 1 -26.07 5.38 -10.88
C MET A 1 -25.77 5.60 -9.41
N SER A 2 -26.18 4.71 -8.51
CA SER A 2 -25.85 4.83 -7.09
C SER A 2 -24.43 4.31 -6.79
N GLY A 3 -23.81 4.79 -5.72
CA GLY A 3 -22.46 4.35 -5.32
C GLY A 3 -22.34 2.83 -5.10
N ASN A 4 -23.40 2.19 -4.60
CA ASN A 4 -23.43 0.73 -4.42
C ASN A 4 -23.50 -0.03 -5.75
N HIS A 5 -24.25 0.47 -6.73
CA HIS A 5 -24.30 -0.15 -8.06
C HIS A 5 -22.94 -0.06 -8.76
N LEU A 6 -22.29 1.11 -8.70
CA LEU A 6 -20.94 1.30 -9.23
C LEU A 6 -19.93 0.37 -8.56
N ALA A 7 -19.95 0.25 -7.23
CA ALA A 7 -19.03 -0.63 -6.51
C ALA A 7 -19.21 -2.11 -6.88
N THR A 8 -20.46 -2.56 -7.09
CA THR A 8 -20.77 -3.92 -7.54
C THR A 8 -20.27 -4.17 -8.95
N GLN A 9 -20.55 -3.27 -9.90
CA GLN A 9 -20.08 -3.39 -11.28
C GLN A 9 -18.55 -3.35 -11.37
N PHE A 10 -17.92 -2.42 -10.64
CA PHE A 10 -16.46 -2.35 -10.57
C PHE A 10 -15.86 -3.66 -10.04
N LYS A 11 -16.42 -4.22 -8.96
CA LYS A 11 -15.95 -5.51 -8.43
C LYS A 11 -16.14 -6.64 -9.43
N ALA A 12 -17.23 -6.65 -10.20
CA ALA A 12 -17.46 -7.66 -11.23
C ALA A 12 -16.41 -7.61 -12.36
N HIS A 13 -15.93 -6.43 -12.73
CA HIS A 13 -14.94 -6.25 -13.79
C HIS A 13 -13.47 -6.34 -13.31
N VAL A 14 -13.17 -5.77 -12.14
CA VAL A 14 -11.79 -5.65 -11.61
C VAL A 14 -11.45 -6.75 -10.59
N GLY A 15 -12.46 -7.47 -10.09
CA GLY A 15 -12.32 -8.54 -9.09
C GLY A 15 -12.22 -8.05 -7.64
N ILE A 16 -11.94 -6.76 -7.42
CA ILE A 16 -11.87 -6.13 -6.10
C ILE A 16 -12.69 -4.84 -6.04
N THR A 17 -13.03 -4.39 -4.83
CA THR A 17 -13.84 -3.18 -4.66
C THR A 17 -13.02 -1.91 -4.96
N PRO A 18 -13.67 -0.81 -5.40
CA PRO A 18 -13.00 0.48 -5.58
C PRO A 18 -12.24 0.92 -4.32
N LYS A 19 -12.83 0.68 -3.14
CA LYS A 19 -12.20 0.97 -1.84
C LYS A 19 -10.88 0.19 -1.65
N ARG A 20 -10.81 -1.08 -2.06
CA ARG A 20 -9.58 -1.87 -1.95
C ARG A 20 -8.52 -1.35 -2.90
N VAL A 21 -8.90 -0.98 -4.13
CA VAL A 21 -7.99 -0.32 -5.08
C VAL A 21 -7.43 0.97 -4.49
N ALA A 22 -8.29 1.87 -4.01
CA ALA A 22 -7.85 3.12 -3.38
C ALA A 22 -6.95 2.93 -2.15
N ARG A 23 -7.09 1.81 -1.42
CA ARG A 23 -6.15 1.46 -0.34
C ARG A 23 -4.77 1.08 -0.90
N ILE A 24 -4.73 0.21 -1.92
CA ILE A 24 -3.46 -0.21 -2.56
C ILE A 24 -2.69 1.01 -3.09
N TYR A 25 -3.37 1.92 -3.79
CA TYR A 25 -2.71 3.10 -4.36
C TYR A 25 -2.22 4.12 -3.34
N ARG A 26 -2.88 4.25 -2.18
CA ARG A 26 -2.37 5.08 -1.07
C ARG A 26 -1.17 4.43 -0.38
N PHE A 27 -1.17 3.10 -0.31
CA PHE A 27 -0.19 2.35 0.46
C PHE A 27 1.08 2.00 -0.33
N ALA A 28 0.97 1.74 -1.63
CA ALA A 28 2.09 1.32 -2.46
C ALA A 28 3.25 2.35 -2.51
N PRO A 29 3.01 3.66 -2.76
CA PRO A 29 4.09 4.65 -2.79
C PRO A 29 4.86 4.72 -1.47
N LEU A 30 4.14 4.53 -0.37
CA LEU A 30 4.67 4.58 0.97
C LEU A 30 5.57 3.38 1.31
N ILE A 31 5.27 2.17 0.82
CA ILE A 31 6.24 1.07 0.94
C ILE A 31 7.43 1.29 -0.01
N LEU A 32 7.20 1.83 -1.19
CA LEU A 32 8.26 2.04 -2.18
C LEU A 32 9.25 3.14 -1.76
N SER A 33 8.85 4.09 -0.94
CA SER A 33 9.74 5.10 -0.37
C SER A 33 10.64 4.58 0.76
N VAL A 34 10.40 3.36 1.26
CA VAL A 34 11.20 2.76 2.33
C VAL A 34 12.60 2.43 1.83
N ASP A 35 13.59 3.11 2.39
CA ASP A 35 15.00 2.77 2.25
C ASP A 35 15.31 1.48 3.04
N THR A 36 15.56 0.40 2.33
CA THR A 36 15.77 -0.93 2.93
C THR A 36 17.12 -1.05 3.66
N LEU A 37 18.07 -0.15 3.39
CA LEU A 37 19.40 -0.14 3.99
C LEU A 37 19.46 0.60 5.33
N ARG A 38 18.42 1.36 5.67
CA ARG A 38 18.33 2.10 6.94
C ARG A 38 17.24 1.55 7.87
N PRO A 39 17.30 1.86 9.18
CA PRO A 39 16.16 1.67 10.07
C PRO A 39 14.95 2.45 9.54
N VAL A 40 13.77 1.82 9.59
CA VAL A 40 12.52 2.41 9.09
C VAL A 40 11.71 2.94 10.28
N ASP A 41 11.35 4.22 10.23
CA ASP A 41 10.39 4.82 11.17
C ASP A 41 8.96 4.46 10.75
N TRP A 42 8.51 3.29 11.18
CA TRP A 42 7.15 2.81 10.91
C TRP A 42 6.05 3.74 11.47
N PRO A 43 6.19 4.33 12.67
CA PRO A 43 5.26 5.35 13.16
C PRO A 43 5.11 6.56 12.23
N GLU A 44 6.21 7.17 11.79
CA GLU A 44 6.17 8.33 10.88
C GLU A 44 5.51 7.95 9.56
N LEU A 45 5.89 6.80 9.02
CA LEU A 45 5.35 6.28 7.79
C LEU A 45 3.84 5.99 7.91
N ALA A 46 3.39 5.38 9.00
CA ALA A 46 1.97 5.19 9.30
C ALA A 46 1.20 6.52 9.35
N HIS A 47 1.80 7.55 9.96
CA HIS A 47 1.20 8.88 10.02
C HIS A 47 1.06 9.51 8.63
N ALA A 48 2.09 9.40 7.79
CA ALA A 48 2.06 9.87 6.40
C ALA A 48 0.99 9.16 5.54
N ALA A 49 0.67 7.90 5.84
CA ALA A 49 -0.44 7.17 5.21
C ALA A 49 -1.85 7.54 5.75
N GLY A 50 -1.93 8.39 6.77
CA GLY A 50 -3.21 8.76 7.41
C GLY A 50 -3.71 7.73 8.43
N HIS A 51 -2.84 6.90 8.99
CA HIS A 51 -3.21 5.98 10.08
C HIS A 51 -3.12 6.66 11.44
N PHE A 52 -4.16 6.44 12.25
CA PHE A 52 -4.24 6.95 13.61
C PHE A 52 -3.24 6.29 14.58
N ASN A 53 -2.94 5.01 14.41
CA ASN A 53 -2.02 4.29 15.29
C ASN A 53 -1.35 3.08 14.61
N ARG A 54 -0.32 2.58 15.28
CA ARG A 54 0.52 1.46 14.82
C ARG A 54 -0.26 0.16 14.60
N ALA A 55 -1.34 -0.09 15.34
CA ALA A 55 -2.15 -1.30 15.19
C ALA A 55 -2.96 -1.29 13.89
N HIS A 56 -3.58 -0.14 13.55
CA HIS A 56 -4.26 0.02 12.26
C HIS A 56 -3.30 -0.12 11.08
N PHE A 57 -2.12 0.50 11.17
CA PHE A 57 -1.11 0.38 10.14
C PHE A 57 -0.62 -1.07 9.99
N SER A 58 -0.26 -1.74 11.08
CA SER A 58 0.22 -3.13 11.04
C SER A 58 -0.83 -4.08 10.45
N ARG A 59 -2.11 -3.85 10.74
CA ARG A 59 -3.23 -4.62 10.18
C ARG A 59 -3.39 -4.37 8.69
N GLU A 60 -3.40 -3.11 8.25
CA GLU A 60 -3.45 -2.81 6.82
C GLU A 60 -2.24 -3.35 6.07
N PHE A 61 -1.05 -3.26 6.68
CA PHE A 61 0.17 -3.81 6.11
C PHE A 61 0.06 -5.32 5.89
N ASN A 62 -0.44 -6.04 6.87
CA ASN A 62 -0.69 -7.47 6.76
C ASN A 62 -1.79 -7.79 5.73
N ASP A 63 -2.91 -7.04 5.75
CA ASP A 63 -4.00 -7.21 4.78
C ASP A 63 -3.55 -7.06 3.31
N LEU A 64 -2.58 -6.16 3.06
CA LEU A 64 -2.11 -5.81 1.73
C LEU A 64 -0.87 -6.61 1.29
N THR A 65 0.03 -6.96 2.20
CA THR A 65 1.30 -7.64 1.87
C THR A 65 1.39 -9.09 2.34
N GLY A 66 0.47 -9.54 3.20
CA GLY A 66 0.53 -10.82 3.88
C GLY A 66 1.54 -10.90 5.04
N HIS A 67 2.27 -9.83 5.33
CA HIS A 67 3.37 -9.81 6.29
C HIS A 67 3.20 -8.67 7.28
N THR A 68 3.79 -8.77 8.47
CA THR A 68 4.00 -7.58 9.31
C THR A 68 5.09 -6.69 8.70
N PRO A 69 5.15 -5.38 9.05
CA PRO A 69 6.19 -4.49 8.54
C PRO A 69 7.62 -5.03 8.75
N ARG A 70 7.87 -5.69 9.89
CA ARG A 70 9.18 -6.26 10.22
C ARG A 70 9.52 -7.48 9.36
N GLU A 71 8.57 -8.39 9.18
CA GLU A 71 8.76 -9.60 8.36
C GLU A 71 8.98 -9.24 6.89
N TYR A 72 8.32 -8.20 6.41
CA TYR A 72 8.42 -7.74 5.04
C TYR A 72 9.80 -7.16 4.67
N MET A 73 10.57 -6.67 5.65
CA MET A 73 11.91 -6.09 5.40
C MET A 73 12.99 -7.12 5.09
N ALA A 74 12.90 -8.33 5.67
CA ALA A 74 13.91 -9.36 5.45
C ALA A 74 14.07 -9.73 3.95
N PRO A 75 13.00 -10.07 3.20
CA PRO A 75 13.13 -10.35 1.77
C PRO A 75 13.52 -9.11 0.96
N ARG A 76 13.02 -7.92 1.33
CA ARG A 76 13.35 -6.65 0.66
C ARG A 76 14.82 -6.24 0.76
N ARG A 77 15.48 -6.59 1.87
CA ARG A 77 16.93 -6.37 2.04
C ARG A 77 17.75 -7.36 1.23
N ARG A 78 17.27 -8.61 1.13
CA ARG A 78 17.93 -9.67 0.36
C ARG A 78 17.80 -9.45 -1.15
N PHE A 79 16.69 -8.87 -1.59
CA PHE A 79 16.39 -8.57 -2.98
C PHE A 79 15.97 -7.11 -3.11
N PRO A 80 16.94 -6.17 -3.12
CA PRO A 80 16.65 -4.77 -3.35
C PRO A 80 15.96 -4.58 -4.71
N ALA A 81 15.06 -3.60 -4.77
CA ALA A 81 14.47 -3.22 -6.04
C ALA A 81 15.54 -2.66 -6.97
N GLU A 82 15.37 -2.87 -8.28
CA GLU A 82 16.24 -2.25 -9.28
C GLU A 82 16.13 -0.72 -9.21
N GLN A 83 17.23 -0.04 -9.56
CA GLN A 83 17.23 1.42 -9.65
C GLN A 83 16.17 1.88 -10.66
N GLY A 84 15.30 2.80 -10.23
CA GLY A 84 14.19 3.30 -11.06
C GLY A 84 12.89 2.49 -10.96
N PHE A 85 12.81 1.46 -10.10
CA PHE A 85 11.54 0.79 -9.80
C PHE A 85 10.73 1.52 -8.71
N PRO A 86 9.40 1.67 -8.87
CA PRO A 86 8.61 1.26 -10.03
C PRO A 86 8.75 2.25 -11.20
N PRO A 87 8.71 1.75 -12.46
CA PRO A 87 8.96 2.56 -13.65
C PRO A 87 7.92 3.67 -13.87
N GLU A 88 6.73 3.52 -13.31
CA GLU A 88 5.64 4.50 -13.33
C GLU A 88 4.93 4.36 -11.98
N ALA A 89 5.08 5.33 -11.08
CA ALA A 89 4.22 5.42 -9.91
C ALA A 89 2.85 5.91 -10.40
N GLY A 90 2.06 5.01 -10.99
CA GLY A 90 0.70 5.27 -11.42
C GLY A 90 -0.05 5.84 -10.24
N SER A 91 -0.20 7.16 -10.20
CA SER A 91 -1.10 7.79 -9.26
C SER A 91 -2.49 7.30 -9.64
N MET A 92 -3.37 7.06 -8.65
CA MET A 92 -4.78 6.98 -8.99
C MET A 92 -5.11 8.24 -9.79
N PRO A 93 -5.76 8.12 -10.96
CA PRO A 93 -6.31 9.30 -11.62
C PRO A 93 -7.20 10.00 -10.58
N ALA A 94 -6.77 11.19 -10.18
CA ALA A 94 -7.54 12.07 -9.33
C ALA A 94 -8.43 12.88 -10.25
N ASP A 95 -9.71 12.54 -10.27
CA ASP A 95 -10.79 13.42 -10.75
C ASP A 95 -11.29 14.26 -9.56
#